data_AF-A0A0H5BN89-F1
#
_entry.id   AF-A0A0H5BN89-F1
#
_cell.length_a   1.000
_cell.length_b   1.000
_cell.length_c   1.000
_cell.angle_alpha   90.00
_cell.angle_beta   90.00
_cell.angle_gamma   90.00
#
_symmetry.space_group_name_H-M   'P 1'
#
loop_
_entity.id
_entity.type
_entity.pdbx_description
1 polymer ?
#
loop_
_entity_poly.entity_id
_entity_poly.type
_entity_poly.pdbx_seq_one_letter_code
_entity_poly.pdbx_strand_id
1 'polypeptide(L)'
;RIWFGIATAHDFETHDGMTEENLYQKIFASHFGHLAIIFLWTSGNLFHVAWQGNFEQWSLNPLKVKPIAHTIWDPHFGELAMKAFTKGGAFYPVNISYSGVYHWWYTIGMRTNNDLYIGSIFLIGLSSLLLFAGWLHLQPKFRPSLSWFKTNESRLNHHLTGLFGVSSLAWTGHLVHVAIPESRGIHIGWDNFLTTLPHPEGLKPFFDGNWSIYSQNPDTIEHIFGTQTGAGTAILTFLGGFHPQSQSLWLTDIAHHHLAIAVVFIIAGHMYRTNFAIGHNMKEILDAHRPPGGRLGAGHRGLFDTITNSLHIQLGLALAALGV
;
A
#
# COMPACT_ATOMS: atom_id res chain seq x y z
N ARG A 1 -24.23 10.81 -31.07
CA ARG A 1 -22.79 11.12 -31.19
C ARG A 1 -22.14 11.43 -29.84
N ILE A 2 -22.53 12.49 -29.12
CA ILE A 2 -21.87 12.90 -27.85
C ILE A 2 -21.88 11.79 -26.80
N TRP A 3 -23.06 11.25 -26.47
CA TRP A 3 -23.20 10.21 -25.43
C TRP A 3 -22.40 8.95 -25.73
N PHE A 4 -22.49 8.44 -26.95
CA PHE A 4 -21.73 7.26 -27.37
C PHE A 4 -20.22 7.51 -27.32
N GLY A 5 -19.74 8.68 -27.74
CA GLY A 5 -18.32 9.01 -27.66
C GLY A 5 -17.77 9.00 -26.23
N ILE A 6 -18.59 9.37 -25.24
CA ILE A 6 -18.21 9.27 -23.81
C ILE A 6 -18.27 7.81 -23.35
N ALA A 7 -19.34 7.09 -23.69
CA ALA A 7 -19.58 5.73 -23.22
C ALA A 7 -18.52 4.72 -23.72
N THR A 8 -18.02 4.88 -24.94
CA THR A 8 -17.04 3.97 -25.55
C THR A 8 -15.60 4.53 -25.49
N ALA A 9 -15.37 5.63 -24.77
CA ALA A 9 -14.06 6.29 -24.71
C ALA A 9 -12.95 5.37 -24.19
N HIS A 10 -13.28 4.46 -23.28
CA HIS A 10 -12.33 3.50 -22.68
C HIS A 10 -12.48 2.08 -23.24
N ASP A 11 -13.36 1.87 -24.22
CA ASP A 11 -13.50 0.61 -24.94
C ASP A 11 -12.49 0.56 -26.11
N PHE A 12 -11.21 0.50 -25.75
CA PHE A 12 -10.10 0.68 -26.70
C PHE A 12 -10.09 -0.35 -27.84
N GLU A 13 -10.57 -1.57 -27.60
CA GLU A 13 -10.60 -2.63 -28.63
C GLU A 13 -11.52 -2.29 -29.81
N THR A 14 -12.53 -1.43 -29.59
CA THR A 14 -13.49 -1.03 -30.62
C THR A 14 -13.09 0.24 -31.40
N HIS A 15 -11.95 0.84 -31.07
CA HIS A 15 -11.50 2.09 -31.72
C HIS A 15 -10.97 1.83 -33.13
N ASP A 16 -11.26 2.75 -34.06
CA ASP A 16 -10.80 2.65 -35.46
C ASP A 16 -9.27 2.54 -35.54
N GLY A 17 -8.79 1.53 -36.29
CA GLY A 17 -7.35 1.32 -36.50
C GLY A 17 -6.58 0.80 -35.29
N MET A 18 -7.25 0.29 -34.25
CA MET A 18 -6.58 -0.31 -33.10
C MET A 18 -5.83 -1.58 -33.50
N THR A 19 -4.57 -1.67 -33.04
CA THR A 19 -3.76 -2.89 -33.13
C THR A 19 -3.53 -3.45 -31.73
N GLU A 20 -3.23 -4.75 -31.61
CA GLU A 20 -2.99 -5.37 -30.31
C GLU A 20 -1.87 -4.68 -29.54
N GLU A 21 -0.74 -4.38 -30.18
CA GLU A 21 0.37 -3.69 -29.50
C GLU A 21 -0.01 -2.28 -29.01
N ASN A 22 -0.73 -1.50 -29.84
CA ASN A 22 -1.20 -0.17 -29.45
C ASN A 22 -2.22 -0.22 -28.30
N LEU A 23 -3.07 -1.25 -28.26
CA LEU A 23 -4.02 -1.49 -27.18
C LEU A 23 -3.27 -1.63 -25.84
N TYR A 24 -2.28 -2.53 -25.76
CA TYR A 24 -1.48 -2.73 -24.54
C TYR A 24 -0.72 -1.47 -24.13
N GLN A 25 -0.12 -0.74 -25.09
CA GLN A 25 0.60 0.51 -24.80
C GLN A 25 -0.32 1.61 -24.25
N LYS A 26 -1.55 1.76 -24.79
CA LYS A 26 -2.55 2.69 -24.27
C LYS A 26 -2.98 2.31 -22.86
N ILE A 27 -3.32 1.05 -22.62
CA ILE A 27 -3.70 0.55 -21.29
C ILE A 27 -2.59 0.81 -20.27
N PHE A 28 -1.34 0.52 -20.65
CA PHE A 28 -0.18 0.73 -19.78
C PHE A 28 -0.02 2.20 -19.37
N ALA A 29 -0.11 3.14 -20.31
CA ALA A 29 -0.08 4.56 -19.99
C ALA A 29 -1.29 5.02 -19.15
N SER A 30 -2.48 4.46 -19.42
CA SER A 30 -3.67 4.70 -18.60
C SER A 30 -3.50 4.23 -17.15
N HIS A 31 -2.82 3.11 -16.91
CA HIS A 31 -2.49 2.65 -15.55
C HIS A 31 -1.60 3.65 -14.80
N PHE A 32 -0.58 4.23 -15.45
CA PHE A 32 0.22 5.30 -14.85
C PHE A 32 -0.61 6.53 -14.47
N GLY A 33 -1.49 6.96 -15.37
CA GLY A 33 -2.42 8.07 -15.09
C GLY A 33 -3.35 7.77 -13.91
N HIS A 34 -3.90 6.55 -13.86
CA HIS A 34 -4.76 6.14 -12.75
C HIS A 34 -4.01 6.07 -11.41
N LEU A 35 -2.79 5.51 -11.40
CA LEU A 35 -1.94 5.49 -10.21
C LEU A 35 -1.65 6.93 -9.73
N ALA A 36 -1.27 7.84 -10.63
CA ALA A 36 -1.05 9.24 -10.28
C ALA A 36 -2.27 9.89 -9.59
N ILE A 37 -3.49 9.60 -10.06
CA ILE A 37 -4.71 10.06 -9.39
C ILE A 37 -4.82 9.54 -7.96
N ILE A 38 -4.49 8.27 -7.70
CA ILE A 38 -4.50 7.69 -6.34
C ILE A 38 -3.47 8.39 -5.44
N PHE A 39 -2.26 8.64 -5.94
CA PHE A 39 -1.21 9.34 -5.19
C PHE A 39 -1.61 10.78 -4.88
N LEU A 40 -2.18 11.50 -5.86
CA LEU A 40 -2.67 12.87 -5.67
C LEU A 40 -3.85 12.93 -4.70
N TRP A 41 -4.80 11.99 -4.78
CA TRP A 41 -5.90 11.87 -3.82
C TRP A 41 -5.39 11.64 -2.39
N THR A 42 -4.41 10.74 -2.21
CA THR A 42 -3.81 10.46 -0.90
C THR A 42 -3.05 11.70 -0.37
N SER A 43 -2.31 12.39 -1.25
CA SER A 43 -1.67 13.68 -0.94
C SER A 43 -2.68 14.74 -0.46
N GLY A 44 -3.83 14.86 -1.14
CA GLY A 44 -4.89 15.78 -0.76
C GLY A 44 -5.45 15.51 0.63
N ASN A 45 -5.68 14.24 0.98
CA ASN A 45 -6.11 13.85 2.34
C ASN A 45 -5.09 14.28 3.40
N LEU A 46 -3.80 13.98 3.20
CA LEU A 46 -2.73 14.40 4.12
C LEU A 46 -2.67 15.92 4.24
N PHE A 47 -2.72 16.63 3.11
CA PHE A 47 -2.62 18.09 3.06
C PHE A 47 -3.76 18.78 3.80
N HIS A 48 -5.01 18.38 3.54
CA HIS A 48 -6.16 18.97 4.20
C HIS A 48 -6.15 18.74 5.70
N VAL A 49 -5.73 17.56 6.16
CA VAL A 49 -5.61 17.29 7.60
C VAL A 49 -4.45 18.10 8.22
N ALA A 50 -3.30 18.18 7.55
CA ALA A 50 -2.17 18.97 8.02
C ALA A 50 -2.48 20.48 8.12
N TRP A 51 -3.24 21.01 7.14
CA TRP A 51 -3.52 22.44 7.04
C TRP A 51 -4.74 22.87 7.86
N GLN A 52 -5.82 22.11 7.79
CA GLN A 52 -7.15 22.49 8.27
C GLN A 52 -7.69 21.54 9.34
N GLY A 53 -7.03 20.40 9.53
CA GLY A 53 -7.39 19.41 10.52
C GLY A 53 -6.92 19.77 11.93
N ASN A 54 -7.05 18.79 12.80
CA ASN A 54 -6.71 18.86 14.22
C ASN A 54 -5.89 17.64 14.66
N PHE A 55 -5.01 17.14 13.79
CA PHE A 55 -4.28 15.87 14.01
C PHE A 55 -3.46 15.86 15.30
N GLU A 56 -2.72 16.93 15.59
CA GLU A 56 -1.94 17.06 16.83
C GLU A 56 -2.81 17.13 18.10
N GLN A 57 -3.97 17.80 18.03
CA GLN A 57 -4.90 17.82 19.15
C GLN A 57 -5.55 16.44 19.35
N TRP A 58 -5.86 15.77 18.25
CA TRP A 58 -6.43 14.44 18.25
C TRP A 58 -5.45 13.40 18.82
N SER A 59 -4.17 13.46 18.45
CA SER A 59 -3.15 12.51 18.92
C SER A 59 -2.93 12.56 20.43
N LEU A 60 -3.19 13.71 21.07
CA LEU A 60 -3.16 13.86 22.53
C LEU A 60 -4.37 13.23 23.24
N ASN A 61 -5.54 13.15 22.57
CA ASN A 61 -6.75 12.59 23.16
C ASN A 61 -7.68 11.95 22.11
N PRO A 62 -7.26 10.82 21.52
CA PRO A 62 -7.90 10.23 20.35
C PRO A 62 -9.32 9.70 20.63
N LEU A 63 -9.67 9.49 21.89
CA LEU A 63 -10.99 9.01 22.31
C LEU A 63 -12.04 10.12 22.43
N LYS A 64 -11.63 11.36 22.70
CA LYS A 64 -12.56 12.48 22.92
C LYS A 64 -12.59 13.47 21.76
N VAL A 65 -11.44 13.71 21.13
CA VAL A 65 -11.34 14.67 20.03
C VAL A 65 -11.89 14.01 18.77
N LYS A 66 -12.78 14.72 18.07
CA LYS A 66 -13.30 14.23 16.78
C LYS A 66 -12.35 14.68 15.66
N PRO A 67 -11.94 13.77 14.76
CA PRO A 67 -11.03 14.12 13.67
C PRO A 67 -11.72 15.02 12.64
N ILE A 68 -11.03 16.04 12.16
CA ILE A 68 -11.50 16.99 11.14
C ILE A 68 -11.00 16.55 9.77
N ALA A 69 -11.89 16.51 8.77
CA ALA A 69 -11.51 16.21 7.39
C ALA A 69 -10.89 17.43 6.71
N HIS A 70 -11.66 18.52 6.63
CA HIS A 70 -11.28 19.80 6.02
C HIS A 70 -12.29 20.89 6.43
N THR A 71 -11.97 22.15 6.17
CA THR A 71 -12.92 23.27 6.38
C THR A 71 -14.01 23.30 5.30
N ILE A 72 -15.18 23.81 5.66
CA ILE A 72 -16.29 24.04 4.74
C ILE A 72 -16.27 25.50 4.34
N TRP A 73 -16.09 25.77 3.05
CA TRP A 73 -16.26 27.10 2.48
C TRP A 73 -17.47 27.09 1.54
N ASP A 74 -18.63 27.50 2.04
CA ASP A 74 -19.86 27.62 1.26
C ASP A 74 -20.49 29.01 1.46
N PRO A 75 -20.45 29.89 0.45
CA PRO A 75 -20.97 31.25 0.57
C PRO A 75 -22.49 31.33 0.72
N HIS A 76 -23.22 30.22 0.50
CA HIS A 76 -24.66 30.16 0.69
C HIS A 76 -25.06 29.86 2.14
N PHE A 77 -24.10 29.51 3.01
CA PHE A 77 -24.39 29.22 4.41
C PHE A 77 -24.88 30.48 5.13
N GLY A 78 -26.11 30.40 5.67
CA GLY A 78 -26.59 31.35 6.66
C GLY A 78 -25.89 31.16 8.01
N GLU A 79 -26.06 32.14 8.91
CA GLU A 79 -25.40 32.15 10.22
C GLU A 79 -25.67 30.89 11.06
N LEU A 80 -26.89 30.35 11.00
CA LEU A 80 -27.25 29.11 11.71
C LEU A 80 -26.45 27.90 11.21
N ALA A 81 -26.23 27.79 9.89
CA ALA A 81 -25.42 26.72 9.31
C ALA A 81 -23.95 26.90 9.70
N MET A 82 -23.42 28.12 9.62
CA MET A 82 -22.06 28.43 10.07
C MET A 82 -21.83 28.01 11.52
N LYS A 83 -22.75 28.34 12.43
CA LYS A 83 -22.69 27.91 13.85
C LYS A 83 -22.82 26.40 14.00
N ALA A 84 -23.73 25.77 13.28
CA ALA A 84 -23.96 24.33 13.37
C ALA A 84 -22.74 23.51 12.92
N PHE A 85 -22.01 23.95 11.90
CA PHE A 85 -20.85 23.24 11.36
C PHE A 85 -19.51 23.65 11.99
N THR A 86 -19.47 24.72 12.77
CA THR A 86 -18.30 25.08 13.59
C THR A 86 -18.26 24.20 14.84
N LYS A 87 -17.74 22.98 14.68
CA LYS A 87 -17.68 21.93 15.71
C LYS A 87 -16.22 21.62 16.10
N GLY A 88 -16.04 20.90 17.21
CA GLY A 88 -14.75 20.30 17.57
C GLY A 88 -13.67 21.30 17.97
N GLY A 89 -14.06 22.49 18.44
CA GLY A 89 -13.11 23.54 18.83
C GLY A 89 -12.49 24.31 17.66
N ALA A 90 -12.95 24.07 16.42
CA ALA A 90 -12.53 24.82 15.24
C ALA A 90 -13.10 26.25 15.27
N PHE A 91 -12.37 27.19 14.66
CA PHE A 91 -12.79 28.59 14.50
C PHE A 91 -13.67 28.84 13.27
N TYR A 92 -13.84 27.82 12.42
CA TYR A 92 -14.57 27.89 11.16
C TYR A 92 -15.38 26.59 10.95
N PRO A 93 -16.42 26.58 10.10
CA PRO A 93 -17.13 25.36 9.73
C PRO A 93 -16.20 24.25 9.22
N VAL A 94 -16.43 23.03 9.67
CA VAL A 94 -15.61 21.86 9.34
C VAL A 94 -16.45 20.61 9.12
N ASN A 95 -15.91 19.68 8.33
CA ASN A 95 -16.41 18.32 8.23
C ASN A 95 -15.69 17.42 9.23
N ILE A 96 -16.43 16.55 9.91
CA ILE A 96 -15.85 15.48 10.73
C ILE A 96 -15.44 14.33 9.82
N SER A 97 -14.22 13.83 10.00
CA SER A 97 -13.69 12.71 9.23
C SER A 97 -14.19 11.38 9.79
N TYR A 98 -14.62 10.50 8.90
CA TYR A 98 -15.01 9.12 9.22
C TYR A 98 -14.20 8.08 8.43
N SER A 99 -13.18 8.52 7.68
CA SER A 99 -12.37 7.63 6.83
C SER A 99 -11.36 6.78 7.60
N GLY A 100 -11.13 7.08 8.89
CA GLY A 100 -10.16 6.36 9.72
C GLY A 100 -8.70 6.78 9.53
N VAL A 101 -8.39 7.70 8.61
CA VAL A 101 -7.00 8.08 8.27
C VAL A 101 -6.18 8.61 9.45
N TYR A 102 -6.81 9.29 10.41
CA TYR A 102 -6.16 9.74 11.64
C TYR A 102 -5.60 8.55 12.45
N HIS A 103 -6.40 7.50 12.63
CA HIS A 103 -5.99 6.30 13.37
C HIS A 103 -4.85 5.61 12.63
N TRP A 104 -4.96 5.45 11.32
CA TRP A 104 -3.92 4.82 10.52
C TRP A 104 -2.59 5.57 10.61
N TRP A 105 -2.57 6.88 10.31
CA TRP A 105 -1.36 7.70 10.34
C TRP A 105 -0.72 7.75 11.72
N TYR A 106 -1.54 7.82 12.77
CA TYR A 106 -1.06 7.75 14.15
C TYR A 106 -0.45 6.39 14.49
N THR A 107 -1.07 5.28 14.10
CA THR A 107 -0.52 3.94 14.34
C THR A 107 0.83 3.72 13.65
N ILE A 108 1.03 4.29 12.45
CA ILE A 108 2.28 4.15 11.70
C ILE A 108 3.37 5.19 12.09
N GLY A 109 3.11 6.00 13.11
CA GLY A 109 4.13 6.87 13.71
C GLY A 109 4.08 8.35 13.34
N MET A 110 3.10 8.81 12.55
CA MET A 110 2.93 10.26 12.33
C MET A 110 2.40 10.92 13.61
N ARG A 111 2.97 12.07 13.98
CA ARG A 111 2.61 12.79 15.22
C ARG A 111 2.25 14.24 14.99
N THR A 112 2.86 14.88 13.98
CA THR A 112 2.76 16.31 13.73
C THR A 112 2.10 16.62 12.39
N ASN A 113 1.59 17.84 12.25
CA ASN A 113 1.11 18.34 10.96
C ASN A 113 2.24 18.41 9.93
N ASN A 114 3.49 18.59 10.38
CA ASN A 114 4.65 18.59 9.51
C ASN A 114 4.92 17.20 8.89
N ASP A 115 4.73 16.11 9.65
CA ASP A 115 4.86 14.74 9.12
C ASP A 115 3.88 14.51 7.98
N LEU A 116 2.62 14.93 8.18
CA LEU A 116 1.56 14.84 7.18
C LEU A 116 1.87 15.71 5.96
N TYR A 117 2.36 16.93 6.17
CA TYR A 117 2.71 17.86 5.10
C TYR A 117 3.85 17.33 4.22
N ILE A 118 4.94 16.85 4.84
CA ILE A 118 6.07 16.24 4.10
C ILE A 118 5.59 15.01 3.31
N GLY A 119 4.77 14.15 3.93
CA GLY A 119 4.15 13.02 3.24
C GLY A 119 3.31 13.46 2.03
N SER A 120 2.53 14.54 2.17
CA SER A 120 1.73 15.08 1.06
C SER A 120 2.60 15.55 -0.11
N ILE A 121 3.67 16.31 0.16
CA ILE A 121 4.60 16.79 -0.89
C ILE A 121 5.31 15.62 -1.57
N PHE A 122 5.74 14.61 -0.80
CA PHE A 122 6.35 13.40 -1.35
C PHE A 122 5.42 12.69 -2.35
N LEU A 123 4.14 12.53 -2.00
CA LEU A 123 3.15 11.90 -2.88
C LEU A 123 2.82 12.74 -4.12
N ILE A 124 2.89 14.08 -4.06
CA ILE A 124 2.81 14.95 -5.25
C ILE A 124 4.00 14.69 -6.19
N GLY A 125 5.20 14.55 -5.62
CA GLY A 125 6.40 14.18 -6.36
C GLY A 125 6.25 12.83 -7.07
N LEU A 126 5.75 11.81 -6.37
CA LEU A 126 5.48 10.49 -6.96
C LEU A 126 4.39 10.53 -8.03
N SER A 127 3.29 11.27 -7.80
CA SER A 127 2.25 11.47 -8.81
C SER A 127 2.82 12.09 -10.08
N SER A 128 3.67 13.11 -9.94
CA SER A 128 4.33 13.78 -11.08
C SER A 128 5.27 12.82 -11.83
N LEU A 129 6.04 12.00 -11.10
CA LEU A 129 6.90 10.98 -11.67
C LEU A 129 6.11 9.93 -12.46
N LEU A 130 4.96 9.49 -11.94
CA LEU A 130 4.10 8.50 -12.62
C LEU A 130 3.48 9.07 -13.90
N LEU A 131 3.01 10.32 -13.88
CA LEU A 131 2.53 11.01 -15.09
C LEU A 131 3.64 11.12 -16.14
N PHE A 132 4.85 11.48 -15.71
CA PHE A 132 6.01 11.53 -16.59
C PHE A 132 6.36 10.14 -17.15
N ALA A 133 6.35 9.09 -16.33
CA ALA A 133 6.61 7.73 -16.76
C ALA A 133 5.58 7.23 -17.79
N GLY A 134 4.29 7.53 -17.57
CA GLY A 134 3.22 7.23 -18.53
C GLY A 134 3.43 7.94 -19.87
N TRP A 135 3.78 9.23 -19.85
CA TRP A 135 4.14 9.97 -21.07
C TRP A 135 5.40 9.42 -21.75
N LEU A 136 6.42 9.06 -20.96
CA LEU A 136 7.70 8.55 -21.46
C LEU A 136 7.51 7.24 -22.21
N HIS A 137 6.74 6.31 -21.65
CA HIS A 137 6.45 5.01 -22.28
C HIS A 137 5.52 5.10 -23.49
N LEU A 138 5.00 6.29 -23.82
CA LEU A 138 4.35 6.57 -25.10
C LEU A 138 5.30 7.17 -26.15
N GLN A 139 6.55 7.50 -25.80
CA GLN A 139 7.54 7.99 -26.74
C GLN A 139 8.09 6.83 -27.59
N PRO A 140 8.35 7.02 -28.91
CA PRO A 140 8.71 5.93 -29.83
C PRO A 140 9.85 5.03 -29.35
N LYS A 141 10.84 5.58 -28.65
CA LYS A 141 12.01 4.83 -28.15
C LYS A 141 11.73 3.98 -26.90
N PHE A 142 10.68 4.30 -26.14
CA PHE A 142 10.41 3.71 -24.82
C PHE A 142 9.10 2.93 -24.75
N ARG A 143 8.39 2.82 -25.88
CA ARG A 143 7.20 1.98 -26.03
C ARG A 143 7.59 0.50 -25.86
N PRO A 144 6.99 -0.22 -24.89
CA PRO A 144 7.23 -1.66 -24.76
C PRO A 144 6.63 -2.43 -25.94
N SER A 145 7.28 -3.54 -26.31
CA SER A 145 6.77 -4.45 -27.34
C SER A 145 5.62 -5.31 -26.82
N LEU A 146 4.83 -5.87 -27.73
CA LEU A 146 3.78 -6.84 -27.37
C LEU A 146 4.32 -8.05 -26.59
N SER A 147 5.50 -8.56 -26.97
CA SER A 147 6.16 -9.68 -26.29
C SER A 147 6.49 -9.37 -24.82
N TRP A 148 6.86 -8.11 -24.52
CA TRP A 148 7.11 -7.68 -23.15
C TRP A 148 5.85 -7.78 -22.30
N PHE A 149 4.70 -7.32 -22.82
CA PHE A 149 3.41 -7.39 -22.12
C PHE A 149 2.94 -8.83 -21.86
N LYS A 150 3.24 -9.76 -22.77
CA LYS A 150 2.86 -11.18 -22.66
C LYS A 150 3.84 -12.05 -21.89
N THR A 151 4.91 -11.47 -21.31
CA THR A 151 5.87 -12.23 -20.48
C THR A 151 5.34 -12.40 -19.06
N ASN A 152 4.43 -13.37 -18.86
CA ASN A 152 3.75 -13.59 -17.59
C ASN A 152 4.69 -14.03 -16.46
N GLU A 153 5.63 -14.94 -16.73
CA GLU A 153 6.59 -15.46 -15.75
C GLU A 153 7.44 -14.34 -15.15
N SER A 154 7.98 -13.47 -16.01
CA SER A 154 8.76 -12.30 -15.55
C SER A 154 7.89 -11.38 -14.71
N ARG A 155 6.69 -11.02 -15.19
CA ARG A 155 5.78 -10.13 -14.46
C ARG A 155 5.43 -10.70 -13.09
N LEU A 156 5.11 -12.00 -13.01
CA LEU A 156 4.72 -12.65 -11.75
C LEU A 156 5.90 -12.71 -10.76
N ASN A 157 7.11 -13.04 -11.23
CA ASN A 157 8.31 -13.00 -10.38
C ASN A 157 8.57 -11.59 -9.84
N HIS A 158 8.51 -10.55 -10.68
CA HIS A 158 8.75 -9.18 -10.25
C HIS A 158 7.65 -8.66 -9.30
N HIS A 159 6.39 -9.06 -9.51
CA HIS A 159 5.30 -8.67 -8.62
C HIS A 159 5.39 -9.39 -7.27
N LEU A 160 5.61 -10.70 -7.26
CA LEU A 160 5.77 -11.46 -6.02
C LEU A 160 7.01 -10.98 -5.25
N THR A 161 8.19 -10.98 -5.87
CA THR A 161 9.42 -10.59 -5.17
C THR A 161 9.48 -9.10 -4.89
N GLY A 162 9.30 -8.26 -5.91
CA GLY A 162 9.49 -6.81 -5.81
C GLY A 162 8.30 -6.10 -5.21
N LEU A 163 7.15 -6.17 -5.88
CA LEU A 163 5.96 -5.41 -5.48
C LEU A 163 5.37 -5.87 -4.14
N PHE A 164 5.38 -7.17 -3.84
CA PHE A 164 4.85 -7.69 -2.58
C PHE A 164 5.94 -7.96 -1.56
N GLY A 165 6.95 -8.74 -1.92
CA GLY A 165 8.03 -9.15 -1.03
C GLY A 165 8.86 -7.98 -0.49
N VAL A 166 9.53 -7.25 -1.39
CA VAL A 166 10.40 -6.12 -1.03
C VAL A 166 9.60 -4.98 -0.40
N SER A 167 8.39 -4.68 -0.89
CA SER A 167 7.52 -3.68 -0.26
C SER A 167 7.09 -4.08 1.16
N SER A 168 6.75 -5.35 1.40
CA SER A 168 6.43 -5.83 2.76
C SER A 168 7.64 -5.83 3.68
N LEU A 169 8.84 -6.13 3.15
CA LEU A 169 10.09 -6.04 3.89
C LEU A 169 10.41 -4.58 4.26
N ALA A 170 10.26 -3.65 3.31
CA ALA A 170 10.44 -2.22 3.56
C ALA A 170 9.42 -1.69 4.58
N TRP A 171 8.17 -2.19 4.52
CA TRP A 171 7.16 -1.86 5.50
C TRP A 171 7.46 -2.40 6.89
N THR A 172 8.01 -3.61 7.00
CA THR A 172 8.57 -4.13 8.25
C THR A 172 9.64 -3.18 8.79
N GLY A 173 10.55 -2.74 7.92
CA GLY A 173 11.55 -1.74 8.25
C GLY A 173 10.91 -0.48 8.85
N HIS A 174 9.95 0.12 8.16
CA HIS A 174 9.23 1.29 8.67
C HIS A 174 8.57 1.05 10.03
N LEU A 175 7.90 -0.09 10.23
CA LEU A 175 7.25 -0.41 11.50
C LEU A 175 8.26 -0.55 12.65
N VAL A 176 9.33 -1.31 12.44
CA VAL A 176 10.39 -1.56 13.44
C VAL A 176 11.15 -0.29 13.78
N HIS A 177 11.37 0.56 12.80
CA HIS A 177 12.26 1.70 12.93
C HIS A 177 11.55 3.02 13.27
N VAL A 178 10.28 3.17 12.92
CA VAL A 178 9.54 4.43 13.13
C VAL A 178 8.29 4.17 13.97
N ALA A 179 7.37 3.31 13.51
CA ALA A 179 6.07 3.16 14.15
C ALA A 179 6.16 2.63 15.60
N ILE A 180 6.98 1.59 15.84
CA ILE A 180 7.16 1.00 17.17
C ILE A 180 7.83 2.01 18.12
N PRO A 181 8.97 2.65 17.80
CA PRO A 181 9.52 3.72 18.63
C PRO A 181 8.54 4.86 18.93
N GLU A 182 7.82 5.35 17.91
CA GLU A 182 6.82 6.43 18.07
C GLU A 182 5.63 5.98 18.94
N SER A 183 5.28 4.68 18.92
CA SER A 183 4.27 4.11 19.83
C SER A 183 4.76 4.01 21.27
N ARG A 184 6.07 4.11 21.50
CA ARG A 184 6.72 4.13 22.82
C ARG A 184 7.15 5.54 23.23
N GLY A 185 6.71 6.58 22.51
CA GLY A 185 7.06 7.97 22.80
C GLY A 185 8.52 8.32 22.50
N ILE A 186 9.17 7.57 21.61
CA ILE A 186 10.54 7.83 21.14
C ILE A 186 10.43 8.39 19.73
N HIS A 187 10.82 9.65 19.55
CA HIS A 187 10.75 10.30 18.26
C HIS A 187 11.81 9.76 17.29
N ILE A 188 11.37 9.31 16.10
CA ILE A 188 12.27 8.90 15.01
C ILE A 188 11.90 9.65 13.73
N GLY A 189 12.86 10.40 13.22
CA GLY A 189 12.75 11.17 11.98
C GLY A 189 13.96 10.95 11.06
N TRP A 190 13.93 11.56 9.89
CA TRP A 190 15.03 11.49 8.92
C TRP A 190 16.38 12.01 9.46
N ASP A 191 16.32 12.86 10.49
CA ASP A 191 17.46 13.49 11.16
C ASP A 191 18.20 12.55 12.13
N ASN A 192 17.50 11.58 12.74
CA ASN A 192 18.08 10.71 13.77
C ASN A 192 17.93 9.19 13.48
N PHE A 193 17.25 8.83 12.39
CA PHE A 193 16.98 7.44 12.03
C PHE A 193 18.26 6.60 11.87
N LEU A 194 19.34 7.18 11.32
CA LEU A 194 20.60 6.46 11.08
C LEU A 194 21.45 6.27 12.35
N THR A 195 21.14 6.98 13.42
CA THR A 195 21.91 6.95 14.67
C THR A 195 21.15 6.33 15.84
N THR A 196 19.86 6.03 15.65
CA THR A 196 19.00 5.43 16.67
C THR A 196 18.73 3.97 16.34
N LEU A 197 19.13 3.06 17.23
CA LEU A 197 18.91 1.63 17.03
C LEU A 197 17.44 1.27 17.30
N PRO A 198 16.80 0.44 16.45
CA PRO A 198 15.43 -0.05 16.71
C PRO A 198 15.37 -1.04 17.87
N HIS A 199 16.49 -1.68 18.22
CA HIS A 199 16.60 -2.64 19.30
C HIS A 199 17.96 -2.46 20.02
N PRO A 200 18.03 -2.55 21.37
CA PRO A 200 19.26 -2.30 22.12
C PRO A 200 20.47 -3.14 21.66
N GLU A 201 20.25 -4.42 21.33
CA GLU A 201 21.30 -5.34 20.85
C GLU A 201 21.68 -5.16 19.36
N GLY A 202 21.07 -4.19 18.66
CA GLY A 202 21.34 -3.93 17.25
C GLY A 202 21.13 -5.17 16.37
N LEU A 203 21.97 -5.33 15.34
CA LEU A 203 21.90 -6.44 14.37
C LEU A 203 22.72 -7.67 14.79
N LYS A 204 23.46 -7.64 15.91
CA LYS A 204 24.31 -8.77 16.30
C LYS A 204 23.51 -10.07 16.49
N PRO A 205 22.36 -10.10 17.21
CA PRO A 205 21.54 -11.30 17.32
C PRO A 205 21.03 -11.86 15.99
N PHE A 206 20.77 -10.99 15.00
CA PHE A 206 20.35 -11.41 13.67
C PHE A 206 21.41 -12.29 13.00
N PHE A 207 22.66 -11.82 12.96
CA PHE A 207 23.77 -12.53 12.30
C PHE A 207 24.24 -13.76 13.08
N ASP A 208 24.09 -13.76 14.41
CA ASP A 208 24.38 -14.93 15.25
C ASP A 208 23.28 -16.01 15.19
N GLY A 209 22.15 -15.73 14.53
CA GLY A 209 21.00 -16.64 14.48
C GLY A 209 20.18 -16.70 15.76
N ASN A 210 20.45 -15.84 16.75
CA ASN A 210 19.69 -15.77 18.01
C ASN A 210 18.52 -14.79 17.90
N TRP A 211 17.61 -15.06 16.97
CA TRP A 211 16.48 -14.17 16.66
C TRP A 211 15.47 -14.04 17.80
N SER A 212 15.47 -14.99 18.74
CA SER A 212 14.58 -14.97 19.91
C SER A 212 14.73 -13.69 20.75
N ILE A 213 15.90 -13.07 20.75
CA ILE A 213 16.18 -11.81 21.46
C ILE A 213 15.21 -10.70 21.03
N TYR A 214 14.87 -10.60 19.73
CA TYR A 214 13.99 -9.54 19.21
C TYR A 214 12.52 -9.66 19.66
N SER A 215 12.16 -10.77 20.29
CA SER A 215 10.82 -11.03 20.83
C SER A 215 10.72 -10.83 22.35
N GLN A 216 11.83 -10.54 23.02
CA GLN A 216 11.88 -10.42 24.48
C GLN A 216 11.41 -9.03 24.94
N ASN A 217 10.77 -9.00 26.12
CA ASN A 217 10.21 -7.80 26.74
C ASN A 217 9.23 -7.05 25.81
N PRO A 218 8.08 -7.65 25.49
CA PRO A 218 7.01 -6.96 24.78
C PRO A 218 6.47 -5.77 25.59
N ASP A 219 5.72 -4.89 24.93
CA ASP A 219 4.94 -3.86 25.61
C ASP A 219 3.96 -4.52 26.59
N THR A 220 3.86 -3.97 27.81
CA THR A 220 3.06 -4.54 28.90
C THR A 220 1.56 -4.29 28.69
N ILE A 221 0.71 -4.95 29.48
CA ILE A 221 -0.74 -4.72 29.41
C ILE A 221 -1.14 -3.31 29.90
N GLU A 222 -0.28 -2.69 30.71
CA GLU A 222 -0.40 -1.31 31.20
C GLU A 222 0.25 -0.28 30.25
N HIS A 223 0.77 -0.71 29.09
CA HIS A 223 1.39 0.21 28.13
C HIS A 223 0.41 1.30 27.69
N ILE A 224 0.88 2.56 27.73
CA ILE A 224 0.15 3.72 27.23
C ILE A 224 0.74 4.10 25.88
N PHE A 225 -0.01 3.83 24.81
CA PHE A 225 0.41 4.07 23.43
C PHE A 225 0.81 5.53 23.22
N GLY A 226 1.96 5.73 22.57
CA GLY A 226 2.60 7.02 22.35
C GLY A 226 3.49 7.49 23.51
N THR A 227 3.73 6.65 24.53
CA THR A 227 4.53 7.02 25.71
C THR A 227 5.47 5.89 26.13
N GLN A 228 6.45 6.18 26.99
CA GLN A 228 7.36 5.17 27.54
C GLN A 228 6.74 4.36 28.69
N THR A 229 5.54 4.72 29.16
CA THR A 229 4.92 4.05 30.31
C THR A 229 4.46 2.66 29.91
N GLY A 230 5.07 1.64 30.52
CA GLY A 230 4.79 0.23 30.22
C GLY A 230 5.36 -0.27 28.88
N ALA A 231 6.20 0.51 28.23
CA ALA A 231 6.83 0.17 26.96
C ALA A 231 7.94 -0.88 27.13
N GLY A 232 7.99 -1.83 26.20
CA GLY A 232 9.01 -2.87 26.12
C GLY A 232 10.12 -2.53 25.12
N THR A 233 10.92 -3.54 24.77
CA THR A 233 12.00 -3.44 23.77
C THR A 233 11.81 -4.37 22.58
N ALA A 234 10.89 -5.34 22.65
CA ALA A 234 10.63 -6.26 21.55
C ALA A 234 10.30 -5.49 20.25
N ILE A 235 10.77 -6.01 19.12
CA ILE A 235 10.45 -5.47 17.79
C ILE A 235 9.69 -6.46 16.91
N LEU A 236 9.73 -7.75 17.25
CA LEU A 236 9.06 -8.82 16.52
C LEU A 236 8.46 -9.81 17.52
N THR A 237 7.13 -9.88 17.62
CA THR A 237 6.45 -10.77 18.58
C THR A 237 5.41 -11.65 17.90
N PHE A 238 4.81 -12.55 18.68
CA PHE A 238 3.67 -13.37 18.24
C PHE A 238 2.71 -13.53 19.43
N LEU A 239 2.25 -12.40 19.96
CA LEU A 239 1.43 -12.35 21.18
C LEU A 239 0.00 -12.82 20.91
N GLY A 240 -0.57 -12.39 19.79
CA GLY A 240 -1.98 -12.54 19.48
C GLY A 240 -2.87 -11.64 20.34
N GLY A 241 -4.17 -11.65 20.02
CA GLY A 241 -5.16 -10.80 20.69
C GLY A 241 -4.94 -9.31 20.38
N PHE A 242 -5.26 -8.45 21.36
CA PHE A 242 -5.26 -7.01 21.19
C PHE A 242 -4.52 -6.31 22.33
N HIS A 243 -3.87 -5.19 22.00
CA HIS A 243 -3.30 -4.28 22.97
C HIS A 243 -4.43 -3.69 23.85
N PRO A 244 -4.40 -3.86 25.19
CA PRO A 244 -5.56 -3.57 26.05
C PRO A 244 -6.07 -2.13 26.02
N GLN A 245 -5.19 -1.14 25.85
CA GLN A 245 -5.62 0.26 25.78
C GLN A 245 -6.25 0.63 24.43
N SER A 246 -5.55 0.36 23.31
CA SER A 246 -6.00 0.74 21.97
C SER A 246 -7.07 -0.20 21.39
N GLN A 247 -7.21 -1.40 21.95
CA GLN A 247 -8.07 -2.47 21.42
C GLN A 247 -7.73 -2.82 19.96
N SER A 248 -6.46 -2.65 19.58
CA SER A 248 -5.93 -2.94 18.24
C SER A 248 -4.90 -4.06 18.28
N LEU A 249 -4.51 -4.58 17.12
CA LEU A 249 -3.39 -5.51 17.03
C LEU A 249 -2.10 -4.88 17.56
N TRP A 250 -1.20 -5.72 18.09
CA TRP A 250 0.13 -5.30 18.52
C TRP A 250 0.98 -4.88 17.32
N LEU A 251 1.66 -3.73 17.39
CA LEU A 251 2.53 -3.26 16.31
C LEU A 251 3.69 -4.22 16.03
N THR A 252 4.24 -4.85 17.07
CA THR A 252 5.30 -5.86 16.97
C THR A 252 4.82 -7.15 16.30
N ASP A 253 3.54 -7.53 16.46
CA ASP A 253 2.93 -8.65 15.74
C ASP A 253 2.70 -8.27 14.26
N ILE A 254 2.24 -7.05 13.98
CA ILE A 254 2.07 -6.54 12.61
C ILE A 254 3.43 -6.48 11.88
N ALA A 255 4.47 -6.00 12.55
CA ALA A 255 5.84 -5.98 12.00
C ALA A 255 6.34 -7.39 11.69
N HIS A 256 6.16 -8.33 12.62
CA HIS A 256 6.54 -9.72 12.41
C HIS A 256 5.74 -10.38 11.28
N HIS A 257 4.44 -10.11 11.19
CA HIS A 257 3.60 -10.57 10.08
C HIS A 257 4.16 -10.11 8.73
N HIS A 258 4.44 -8.82 8.58
CA HIS A 258 5.00 -8.27 7.34
C HIS A 258 6.37 -8.85 6.98
N LEU A 259 7.22 -9.12 7.98
CA LEU A 259 8.51 -9.76 7.78
C LEU A 259 8.34 -11.19 7.25
N ALA A 260 7.44 -11.94 7.88
CA ALA A 260 7.17 -13.33 7.52
C ALA A 260 6.62 -13.43 6.08
N ILE A 261 5.59 -12.64 5.73
CA ILE A 261 5.04 -12.67 4.37
C ILE A 261 6.00 -12.10 3.33
N ALA A 262 6.89 -11.17 3.70
CA ALA A 262 7.94 -10.69 2.81
C ALA A 262 8.86 -11.83 2.36
N VAL A 263 9.32 -12.66 3.31
CA VAL A 263 10.13 -13.84 3.00
C VAL A 263 9.39 -14.81 2.09
N VAL A 264 8.10 -15.09 2.38
CA VAL A 264 7.26 -15.97 1.55
C VAL A 264 7.16 -15.45 0.12
N PHE A 265 6.85 -14.17 -0.07
CA PHE A 265 6.70 -13.58 -1.39
C PHE A 265 8.01 -13.46 -2.16
N ILE A 266 9.11 -13.13 -1.49
CA ILE A 266 10.46 -13.12 -2.09
C ILE A 266 10.81 -14.51 -2.59
N ILE A 267 10.62 -15.57 -1.79
CA ILE A 267 10.90 -16.94 -2.23
C ILE A 267 9.96 -17.35 -3.37
N ALA A 268 8.66 -17.08 -3.25
CA ALA A 268 7.67 -17.43 -4.27
C ALA A 268 7.96 -16.75 -5.63
N GLY A 269 8.43 -15.51 -5.63
CA GLY A 269 8.79 -14.80 -6.85
C GLY A 269 10.10 -15.24 -7.52
N HIS A 270 10.75 -16.30 -7.02
CA HIS A 270 11.86 -16.99 -7.70
C HIS A 270 11.43 -18.33 -8.31
N MET A 271 10.12 -18.61 -8.38
CA MET A 271 9.59 -19.87 -8.89
C MET A 271 9.64 -19.98 -10.42
N TYR A 272 9.31 -18.92 -11.15
CA TYR A 272 9.08 -19.02 -12.60
C TYR A 272 10.34 -18.73 -13.43
N ARG A 273 10.45 -19.41 -14.57
CA ARG A 273 11.61 -19.32 -15.45
C ARG A 273 11.67 -17.96 -16.13
N THR A 274 12.83 -17.32 -16.06
CA THR A 274 13.13 -16.08 -16.79
C THR A 274 14.36 -16.28 -17.67
N ASN A 275 15.04 -15.20 -18.04
CA ASN A 275 16.23 -15.21 -18.89
C ASN A 275 17.43 -15.93 -18.24
N PHE A 276 17.36 -16.23 -16.94
CA PHE A 276 18.36 -17.02 -16.20
C PHE A 276 18.20 -18.54 -16.34
N ALA A 277 17.27 -19.00 -17.19
CA ALA A 277 17.03 -20.40 -17.57
C ALA A 277 16.65 -21.39 -16.45
N ILE A 278 16.60 -20.95 -15.19
CA ILE A 278 16.16 -21.74 -14.03
C ILE A 278 14.75 -21.31 -13.62
N GLY A 279 13.90 -22.28 -13.28
CA GLY A 279 12.52 -22.08 -12.83
C GLY A 279 11.48 -22.79 -13.69
N HIS A 280 10.22 -22.59 -13.36
CA HIS A 280 9.09 -23.26 -13.99
C HIS A 280 8.51 -22.47 -15.18
N ASN A 281 8.11 -23.18 -16.24
CA ASN A 281 7.27 -22.63 -17.29
C ASN A 281 5.79 -22.85 -16.91
N MET A 282 4.98 -21.78 -16.88
CA MET A 282 3.59 -21.89 -16.42
C MET A 282 2.73 -22.75 -17.34
N LYS A 283 2.97 -22.68 -18.65
CA LYS A 283 2.25 -23.48 -19.65
C LYS A 283 2.49 -24.97 -19.44
N GLU A 284 3.74 -25.38 -19.19
CA GLU A 284 4.11 -26.78 -18.91
C GLU A 284 3.40 -27.29 -17.65
N ILE A 285 3.33 -26.48 -16.58
CA ILE A 285 2.62 -26.85 -15.35
C ILE A 285 1.13 -27.09 -15.65
N LEU A 286 0.47 -26.17 -16.34
CA LEU A 286 -0.96 -26.27 -16.64
C LEU A 286 -1.26 -27.46 -17.57
N ASP A 287 -0.46 -27.66 -18.63
CA ASP A 287 -0.67 -28.76 -19.58
C ASP A 287 -0.47 -30.14 -18.96
N ALA A 288 0.40 -30.25 -17.94
CA ALA A 288 0.66 -31.46 -17.17
C ALA A 288 -0.37 -31.72 -16.06
N HIS A 289 -1.05 -30.69 -15.55
CA HIS A 289 -2.01 -30.82 -14.45
C HIS A 289 -3.32 -31.46 -14.93
N ARG A 290 -3.40 -32.79 -14.80
CA ARG A 290 -4.53 -33.61 -15.26
C ARG A 290 -5.08 -34.51 -14.15
N PRO A 291 -6.40 -34.69 -14.09
CA PRO A 291 -7.02 -35.55 -13.10
C PRO A 291 -6.65 -37.02 -13.36
N PRO A 292 -6.39 -37.82 -12.31
CA PRO A 292 -6.07 -39.24 -12.47
C PRO A 292 -7.26 -40.07 -12.99
N GLY A 293 -8.50 -39.63 -12.76
CA GLY A 293 -9.72 -40.41 -13.02
C GLY A 293 -10.51 -40.07 -14.29
N GLY A 294 -10.00 -39.22 -15.19
CA GLY A 294 -10.61 -38.91 -16.50
C GLY A 294 -11.99 -38.18 -16.48
N ARG A 295 -12.62 -38.02 -15.31
CA ARG A 295 -13.98 -37.44 -15.15
C ARG A 295 -14.07 -35.91 -15.22
N LEU A 296 -12.94 -35.20 -15.25
CA LEU A 296 -12.90 -33.73 -15.26
C LEU A 296 -12.38 -33.15 -16.60
N GLY A 297 -12.55 -33.90 -17.70
CA GLY A 297 -12.16 -33.47 -19.04
C GLY A 297 -10.65 -33.47 -19.30
N ALA A 298 -10.19 -32.61 -20.21
CA ALA A 298 -8.81 -32.59 -20.69
C ALA A 298 -7.80 -31.92 -19.72
N GLY A 299 -8.24 -31.49 -18.53
CA GLY A 299 -7.43 -30.69 -17.59
C GLY A 299 -7.29 -29.24 -18.04
N HIS A 300 -6.17 -28.60 -17.69
CA HIS A 300 -5.94 -27.16 -17.95
C HIS A 300 -5.25 -26.86 -19.30
N ARG A 301 -5.33 -27.78 -20.28
CA ARG A 301 -4.66 -27.55 -21.57
C ARG A 301 -5.21 -26.32 -22.30
N GLY A 302 -4.31 -25.50 -22.82
CA GLY A 302 -4.65 -24.26 -23.53
C GLY A 302 -5.05 -23.10 -22.62
N LEU A 303 -5.25 -23.33 -21.31
CA LEU A 303 -5.67 -22.29 -20.37
C LEU A 303 -4.66 -21.15 -20.28
N PHE A 304 -3.35 -21.46 -20.35
CA PHE A 304 -2.29 -20.45 -20.36
C PHE A 304 -2.48 -19.46 -21.51
N ASP A 305 -2.68 -19.96 -22.73
CA ASP A 305 -2.83 -19.13 -23.91
C ASP A 305 -4.17 -18.38 -23.88
N THR A 306 -5.25 -19.02 -23.42
CA THR A 306 -6.56 -18.37 -23.24
C THR A 306 -6.48 -17.17 -22.30
N ILE A 307 -5.84 -17.32 -21.14
CA ILE A 307 -5.68 -16.22 -20.17
C ILE A 307 -4.73 -15.16 -20.72
N THR A 308 -3.57 -15.56 -21.26
CA THR A 308 -2.53 -14.63 -21.74
C THR A 308 -3.03 -13.73 -22.86
N ASN A 309 -3.89 -14.25 -23.74
CA ASN A 309 -4.37 -13.52 -24.91
C ASN A 309 -5.68 -12.77 -24.68
N SER A 310 -6.36 -12.95 -23.54
CA SER A 310 -7.61 -12.24 -23.23
C SER A 310 -7.43 -11.30 -22.04
N LEU A 311 -7.38 -10.00 -22.33
CA LEU A 311 -7.36 -8.96 -21.29
C LEU A 311 -8.63 -8.98 -20.44
N HIS A 312 -9.79 -9.28 -21.03
CA HIS A 312 -11.05 -9.41 -20.31
C HIS A 312 -11.05 -10.58 -19.31
N ILE A 313 -10.46 -11.73 -19.65
CA ILE A 313 -10.32 -12.84 -18.69
C ILE A 313 -9.37 -12.44 -17.56
N GLN A 314 -8.23 -11.81 -17.87
CA GLN A 314 -7.30 -11.32 -16.84
C GLN A 314 -7.97 -10.30 -15.92
N LEU A 315 -8.70 -9.34 -16.47
CA LEU A 315 -9.44 -8.35 -15.70
C LEU A 315 -10.53 -9.01 -14.84
N GLY A 316 -11.30 -9.95 -15.39
CA GLY A 316 -12.32 -10.68 -14.65
C GLY A 316 -11.74 -11.47 -13.47
N LEU A 317 -10.62 -12.16 -13.68
CA LEU A 317 -9.91 -12.87 -12.62
C LEU A 317 -9.33 -11.92 -11.57
N ALA A 318 -8.73 -10.81 -11.99
CA ALA A 318 -8.17 -9.81 -11.08
C ALA A 318 -9.25 -9.13 -10.23
N LEU A 319 -10.40 -8.79 -10.83
CA LEU A 319 -11.54 -8.22 -10.11
C LEU A 319 -12.17 -9.23 -9.15
N ALA A 320 -12.30 -10.49 -9.55
CA ALA A 320 -12.78 -11.54 -8.67
C ALA A 320 -11.84 -11.74 -7.48
N ALA A 321 -10.51 -11.77 -7.71
CA ALA A 321 -9.52 -11.92 -6.65
C ALA A 321 -9.46 -10.70 -5.72
N LEU A 322 -9.60 -9.48 -6.25
CA LEU A 322 -9.62 -8.24 -5.45
C LEU A 322 -10.91 -8.10 -4.63
N GLY A 323 -12.01 -8.71 -5.08
CA GLY A 323 -13.31 -8.63 -4.41
C GLY A 323 -13.52 -9.66 -3.28
N VAL A 324 -12.65 -10.68 -3.16
CA VAL A 324 -12.66 -11.70 -2.09
C VAL A 324 -11.92 -11.18 -0.86
#